data_AF-A0A942FSP6-F1
#
_entry.id   AF-A0A942FSP6-F1
#
_cell.length_a   1.000
_cell.length_b   1.000
_cell.length_c   1.000
_cell.angle_alpha   90.00
_cell.angle_beta   90.00
_cell.angle_gamma   90.00
#
_symmetry.space_group_name_H-M   'P 1'
#
loop_
_entity.id
_entity.type
_entity.pdbx_description
1 polymer ?
#
loop_
_entity_poly.entity_id
_entity_poly.type
_entity_poly.pdbx_seq_one_letter_code
_entity_poly.pdbx_strand_id
1 'polypeptide(L)'
;MAATPPKRPAPQVQAAIQRASQATGIDFSYLLGQAKLESSFNPDAKAGTSSAAGLYQFTKGTWLDTLDRHGSAHGLGWADAAIKGGRVRDPVLRQQVLALRYDPDASALMAAELASDNRDFLRGVLGREPDAPELYMAHFLGADGAGRFLTELAANPAQSAAALLPEAAGANKAVFYDASGAPRSLGGVMELVRGKMARAMGDANPDAWLPSPAGWGWGWGNNAGVVPPSQPFPSGEGPSAPQRPSMAETLAATFGDRASMPAPVRAAYGKLQAFGL
;
A
#
# COMPACT_ATOMS: atom_id res chain seq x y z
N MET A 1 -25.83 0.18 14.47
CA MET A 1 -25.21 -0.51 13.32
C MET A 1 -23.91 -1.13 13.81
N ALA A 2 -23.72 -2.44 13.64
CA ALA A 2 -22.48 -3.11 14.06
C ALA A 2 -21.32 -2.65 13.16
N ALA A 3 -20.18 -2.30 13.76
CA ALA A 3 -18.99 -1.91 13.01
C ALA A 3 -18.52 -3.09 12.13
N THR A 4 -18.24 -2.83 10.86
CA THR A 4 -17.62 -3.83 9.97
C THR A 4 -16.27 -4.26 10.58
N PRO A 5 -16.00 -5.56 10.73
CA PRO A 5 -14.75 -6.02 11.31
C PRO A 5 -13.55 -5.53 10.49
N PRO A 6 -12.40 -5.24 11.14
CA PRO A 6 -11.22 -4.77 10.43
C PRO A 6 -10.78 -5.80 9.39
N LYS A 7 -10.56 -5.35 8.15
CA LYS A 7 -10.08 -6.19 7.05
C LYS A 7 -8.68 -6.71 7.41
N ARG A 8 -8.49 -8.02 7.40
CA ARG A 8 -7.19 -8.66 7.61
C ARG A 8 -6.43 -8.79 6.28
N PRO A 9 -5.09 -8.70 6.27
CA PRO A 9 -4.30 -9.00 5.08
C PRO A 9 -4.42 -10.48 4.70
N ALA A 10 -4.30 -10.79 3.41
CA ALA A 10 -4.11 -12.17 2.97
C ALA A 10 -2.75 -12.70 3.50
N PRO A 11 -2.60 -14.00 3.80
CA PRO A 11 -1.36 -14.56 4.35
C PRO A 11 -0.11 -14.21 3.53
N GLN A 12 -0.22 -14.23 2.20
CA GLN A 12 0.86 -13.86 1.29
C GLN A 12 1.29 -12.38 1.42
N VAL A 13 0.34 -11.47 1.64
CA VAL A 13 0.62 -10.04 1.85
C VAL A 13 1.30 -9.83 3.19
N GLN A 14 0.82 -10.50 4.24
CA GLN A 14 1.44 -10.42 5.56
C GLN A 14 2.88 -10.95 5.54
N ALA A 15 3.12 -12.07 4.87
CA ALA A 15 4.46 -12.65 4.74
C ALA A 15 5.41 -11.76 3.93
N ALA A 16 4.93 -11.12 2.85
CA ALA A 16 5.71 -10.14 2.09
C ALA A 16 6.12 -8.93 2.95
N ILE A 17 5.18 -8.40 3.74
CA ILE A 17 5.45 -7.29 4.67
C ILE A 17 6.46 -7.70 5.75
N GLN A 18 6.34 -8.92 6.28
CA GLN A 18 7.28 -9.45 7.27
C GLN A 18 8.69 -9.59 6.70
N ARG A 19 8.84 -10.11 5.47
CA ARG A 19 10.14 -10.19 4.79
C ARG A 19 10.74 -8.82 4.57
N ALA A 20 9.94 -7.86 4.10
CA ALA A 20 10.40 -6.49 3.87
C ALA A 20 10.88 -5.81 5.16
N SER A 21 10.13 -5.97 6.26
CA SER A 21 10.55 -5.50 7.59
C SER A 21 11.89 -6.09 8.02
N GLN A 22 12.08 -7.40 7.85
CA GLN A 22 13.33 -8.09 8.20
C GLN A 22 14.51 -7.65 7.33
N ALA A 23 14.27 -7.38 6.04
CA ALA A 23 15.32 -7.01 5.10
C ALA A 23 15.86 -5.58 5.33
N THR A 24 15.01 -4.63 5.74
CA THR A 24 15.38 -3.20 5.84
C THR A 24 15.46 -2.67 7.27
N GLY A 25 14.93 -3.43 8.24
CA GLY A 25 14.82 -3.00 9.64
C GLY A 25 13.75 -1.94 9.90
N ILE A 26 12.84 -1.71 8.96
CA ILE A 26 11.63 -0.91 9.20
C ILE A 26 10.62 -1.75 9.99
N ASP A 27 9.97 -1.13 10.98
CA ASP A 27 9.02 -1.80 11.85
C ASP A 27 7.87 -2.46 11.07
N PHE A 28 7.58 -3.72 11.41
CA PHE A 28 6.53 -4.51 10.77
C PHE A 28 5.15 -3.86 10.95
N SER A 29 4.85 -3.34 12.14
CA SER A 29 3.55 -2.75 12.44
C SER A 29 3.34 -1.45 11.66
N TYR A 30 4.40 -0.66 11.49
CA TYR A 30 4.40 0.51 10.61
C TYR A 30 4.08 0.12 9.16
N LEU A 31 4.81 -0.84 8.58
CA LEU A 31 4.57 -1.27 7.19
C LEU A 31 3.15 -1.83 7.01
N LEU A 32 2.66 -2.60 7.99
CA LEU A 32 1.30 -3.13 7.98
C LEU A 32 0.26 -2.01 8.08
N GLY A 33 0.48 -1.02 8.95
CA GLY A 33 -0.36 0.17 9.07
C GLY A 33 -0.39 0.99 7.78
N GLN A 34 0.77 1.19 7.14
CA GLN A 34 0.86 1.90 5.87
C GLN A 34 0.13 1.14 4.76
N ALA A 35 0.35 -0.18 4.57
CA ALA A 35 -0.36 -0.97 3.58
C ALA A 35 -1.90 -0.94 3.76
N LYS A 36 -2.36 -0.86 5.02
CA LYS A 36 -3.77 -0.69 5.33
C LYS A 36 -4.30 0.67 4.88
N LEU A 37 -3.60 1.75 5.19
CA LEU A 37 -3.99 3.11 4.82
C LEU A 37 -4.00 3.31 3.32
N GLU A 38 -3.01 2.76 2.61
CA GLU A 38 -2.81 2.97 1.17
C GLU A 38 -3.77 2.15 0.32
N SER A 39 -3.98 0.86 0.64
CA SER A 39 -4.74 -0.04 -0.24
C SER A 39 -5.76 -0.92 0.48
N SER A 40 -5.87 -0.81 1.81
CA SER A 40 -6.58 -1.80 2.63
C SER A 40 -6.11 -3.22 2.31
N PHE A 41 -4.79 -3.41 2.23
CA PHE A 41 -4.13 -4.68 1.91
C PHE A 41 -4.44 -5.26 0.52
N ASN A 42 -4.89 -4.43 -0.43
CA ASN A 42 -5.18 -4.87 -1.78
C ASN A 42 -3.97 -4.65 -2.71
N PRO A 43 -3.25 -5.71 -3.11
CA PRO A 43 -2.11 -5.56 -4.03
C PRO A 43 -2.54 -5.09 -5.42
N ASP A 44 -3.81 -5.26 -5.81
CA ASP A 44 -4.34 -4.82 -7.10
C ASP A 44 -4.93 -3.41 -7.09
N ALA A 45 -4.81 -2.68 -5.97
CA ALA A 45 -5.38 -1.34 -5.83
C ALA A 45 -4.83 -0.37 -6.90
N LYS A 46 -5.72 0.45 -7.45
CA LYS A 46 -5.40 1.50 -8.43
C LYS A 46 -6.16 2.76 -8.08
N ALA A 47 -5.45 3.88 -7.94
CA ALA A 47 -6.07 5.18 -7.74
C ALA A 47 -6.77 5.64 -9.04
N GLY A 48 -7.95 6.25 -8.92
CA GLY A 48 -8.68 6.77 -10.08
C GLY A 48 -8.16 8.11 -10.62
N THR A 49 -7.39 8.85 -9.81
CA THR A 49 -6.97 10.23 -10.09
C THR A 49 -5.46 10.40 -10.25
N SER A 50 -4.68 9.34 -10.05
CA SER A 50 -3.23 9.37 -10.13
C SER A 50 -2.68 8.08 -10.71
N SER A 51 -1.36 8.00 -10.86
CA SER A 51 -0.70 6.77 -11.30
C SER A 51 -0.44 5.77 -10.18
N ALA A 52 -0.86 6.08 -8.95
CA ALA A 52 -0.68 5.25 -7.77
C ALA A 52 -1.32 3.86 -7.95
N ALA A 53 -0.54 2.83 -7.62
CA ALA A 53 -0.95 1.46 -7.77
C ALA A 53 -0.24 0.54 -6.77
N GLY A 54 -0.84 -0.61 -6.50
CA GLY A 54 -0.21 -1.62 -5.67
C GLY A 54 -0.58 -1.52 -4.20
N LEU A 55 0.01 -2.43 -3.42
CA LEU A 55 -0.16 -2.54 -1.97
C LEU A 55 0.14 -1.22 -1.22
N TYR A 56 1.13 -0.46 -1.70
CA TYR A 56 1.60 0.80 -1.12
C TYR A 56 1.37 2.03 -2.01
N GLN A 57 0.48 1.92 -3.01
CA GLN A 57 0.06 3.05 -3.86
C GLN A 57 1.21 3.85 -4.50
N PHE A 58 2.28 3.18 -4.91
CA PHE A 58 3.40 3.81 -5.59
C PHE A 58 2.99 4.51 -6.88
N THR A 59 3.37 5.78 -7.05
CA THR A 59 3.30 6.45 -8.35
C THR A 59 4.34 5.86 -9.32
N LYS A 60 4.16 6.08 -10.63
CA LYS A 60 5.16 5.64 -11.63
C LYS A 60 6.55 6.23 -11.37
N GLY A 61 6.63 7.50 -10.98
CA GLY A 61 7.91 8.19 -10.75
C GLY A 61 8.62 7.63 -9.53
N THR A 62 7.93 7.63 -8.38
CA THR A 62 8.47 7.11 -7.12
C THR A 62 8.89 5.64 -7.23
N TRP A 63 8.12 4.83 -7.95
CA TRP A 63 8.45 3.42 -8.16
C TRP A 63 9.76 3.22 -8.91
N LEU A 64 9.94 3.92 -10.04
CA LEU A 64 11.16 3.81 -10.82
C LEU A 64 12.36 4.34 -10.03
N ASP A 65 12.20 5.46 -9.34
CA ASP A 65 13.27 6.02 -8.52
C ASP A 65 13.68 5.08 -7.36
N THR A 66 12.72 4.42 -6.72
CA THR A 66 13.02 3.47 -5.63
C THR A 66 13.71 2.20 -6.18
N LEU A 67 13.25 1.69 -7.33
CA LEU A 67 13.89 0.54 -7.98
C LEU A 67 15.30 0.82 -8.48
N ASP A 68 15.55 2.02 -9.01
CA ASP A 68 16.88 2.45 -9.48
C ASP A 68 17.89 2.50 -8.32
N ARG A 69 17.41 2.83 -7.11
CA ARG A 69 18.25 2.93 -5.91
C ARG A 69 18.44 1.59 -5.20
N HIS A 70 17.42 0.74 -5.16
CA HIS A 70 17.39 -0.41 -4.26
C HIS A 70 17.09 -1.75 -4.95
N GLY A 71 16.62 -1.75 -6.20
CA GLY A 71 16.14 -2.95 -6.87
C GLY A 71 17.18 -4.05 -6.97
N SER A 72 18.44 -3.71 -7.28
CA SER A 72 19.54 -4.68 -7.36
C SER A 72 19.82 -5.41 -6.04
N ALA A 73 19.67 -4.74 -4.88
CA ALA A 73 19.87 -5.36 -3.57
C ALA A 73 18.83 -6.46 -3.26
N HIS A 74 17.66 -6.40 -3.92
CA HIS A 74 16.52 -7.28 -3.67
C HIS A 74 16.20 -8.25 -4.79
N GLY A 75 17.20 -8.57 -5.64
CA GLY A 75 17.02 -9.50 -6.76
C GLY A 75 16.22 -8.93 -7.94
N LEU A 76 15.94 -7.63 -7.92
CA LEU A 76 15.29 -6.89 -9.01
C LEU A 76 16.30 -6.13 -9.89
N GLY A 77 17.55 -6.60 -9.93
CA GLY A 77 18.64 -5.96 -10.69
C GLY A 77 18.37 -5.82 -12.19
N TRP A 78 17.52 -6.68 -12.77
CA TRP A 78 17.08 -6.53 -14.16
C TRP A 78 16.17 -5.30 -14.36
N ALA A 79 15.34 -4.98 -13.36
CA ALA A 79 14.41 -3.85 -13.40
C ALA A 79 15.16 -2.54 -13.14
N ASP A 80 16.07 -2.53 -12.17
CA ASP A 80 17.05 -1.47 -11.93
C ASP A 80 17.86 -1.18 -13.21
N ALA A 81 18.50 -2.20 -13.81
CA ALA A 81 19.32 -2.02 -15.01
C ALA A 81 18.53 -1.43 -16.22
N ALA A 82 17.22 -1.66 -16.28
CA ALA A 82 16.33 -1.11 -17.30
C ALA A 82 16.08 0.41 -17.16
N ILE A 83 16.32 0.97 -15.98
CA ILE A 83 16.09 2.37 -15.66
C ILE A 83 17.34 3.19 -16.03
N LYS A 84 17.14 4.26 -16.78
CA LYS A 84 18.18 5.20 -17.21
C LYS A 84 17.64 6.62 -17.10
N GLY A 85 18.22 7.43 -16.21
CA GLY A 85 17.76 8.80 -15.96
C GLY A 85 16.30 8.88 -15.52
N GLY A 86 15.88 7.96 -14.62
CA GLY A 86 14.52 7.89 -14.09
C GLY A 86 13.45 7.39 -15.07
N ARG A 87 13.87 6.73 -16.17
CA ARG A 87 12.95 6.25 -17.22
C ARG A 87 13.36 4.88 -17.74
N VAL A 88 12.37 4.06 -18.10
CA VAL A 88 12.55 2.84 -18.89
C VAL A 88 12.17 3.16 -20.34
N ARG A 89 13.12 3.03 -21.26
CA ARG A 89 12.94 3.43 -22.68
C ARG A 89 12.11 2.44 -23.48
N ASP A 90 12.37 1.15 -23.29
CA ASP A 90 11.60 0.10 -23.97
C ASP A 90 10.17 0.04 -23.38
N PRO A 91 9.12 0.17 -24.20
CA PRO A 91 7.75 0.25 -23.70
C PRO A 91 7.24 -1.06 -23.09
N VAL A 92 7.69 -2.21 -23.59
CA VAL A 92 7.28 -3.54 -23.08
C VAL A 92 7.93 -3.77 -21.72
N LEU A 93 9.23 -3.52 -21.63
CA LEU A 93 9.98 -3.61 -20.38
C LEU A 93 9.46 -2.61 -19.35
N ARG A 94 9.11 -1.39 -19.78
CA ARG A 94 8.49 -0.39 -18.91
C ARG A 94 7.19 -0.91 -18.30
N GLN A 95 6.35 -1.60 -19.08
CA GLN A 95 5.12 -2.18 -18.56
C GLN A 95 5.42 -3.27 -17.52
N GLN A 96 6.40 -4.14 -17.78
CA GLN A 96 6.81 -5.19 -16.84
C GLN A 96 7.36 -4.61 -15.54
N VAL A 97 8.27 -3.64 -15.62
CA VAL A 97 8.82 -2.94 -14.46
C VAL A 97 7.73 -2.25 -13.65
N LEU A 98 6.77 -1.57 -14.29
CA LEU A 98 5.67 -0.90 -13.59
C LEU A 98 4.64 -1.88 -13.02
N ALA A 99 4.54 -3.10 -13.55
CA ALA A 99 3.62 -4.13 -13.08
C ALA A 99 4.08 -4.76 -11.76
N LEU A 100 5.38 -4.71 -11.45
CA LEU A 100 5.92 -5.15 -10.16
C LEU A 100 5.30 -4.42 -8.95
N ARG A 101 4.67 -3.26 -9.14
CA ARG A 101 3.89 -2.59 -8.07
C ARG A 101 2.75 -3.45 -7.53
N TYR A 102 2.20 -4.34 -8.36
CA TYR A 102 1.12 -5.27 -8.00
C TYR A 102 1.65 -6.56 -7.38
N ASP A 103 2.95 -6.82 -7.45
CA ASP A 103 3.57 -7.95 -6.76
C ASP A 103 3.76 -7.61 -5.27
N PRO A 104 3.16 -8.37 -4.32
CA PRO A 104 3.22 -8.02 -2.90
C PRO A 104 4.64 -7.95 -2.34
N ASP A 105 5.55 -8.83 -2.80
CA ASP A 105 6.92 -8.88 -2.33
C ASP A 105 7.73 -7.68 -2.81
N ALA A 106 7.74 -7.42 -4.12
CA ALA A 106 8.43 -6.26 -4.68
C ALA A 106 7.86 -4.95 -4.13
N SER A 107 6.53 -4.85 -4.02
CA SER A 107 5.86 -3.66 -3.48
C SER A 107 6.23 -3.42 -2.01
N ALA A 108 6.25 -4.47 -1.19
CA ALA A 108 6.62 -4.36 0.22
C ALA A 108 8.09 -4.04 0.43
N LEU A 109 9.00 -4.67 -0.32
CA LEU A 109 10.44 -4.39 -0.23
C LEU A 109 10.74 -2.94 -0.61
N MET A 110 10.20 -2.47 -1.74
CA MET A 110 10.41 -1.07 -2.15
C MET A 110 9.75 -0.07 -1.21
N ALA A 111 8.59 -0.40 -0.61
CA ALA A 111 7.98 0.46 0.41
C ALA A 111 8.85 0.56 1.67
N ALA A 112 9.44 -0.55 2.09
CA ALA A 112 10.33 -0.60 3.23
C ALA A 112 11.66 0.12 2.97
N GLU A 113 12.20 0.05 1.76
CA GLU A 113 13.39 0.82 1.38
C GLU A 113 13.11 2.32 1.31
N LEU A 114 12.00 2.72 0.68
CA LEU A 114 11.59 4.13 0.68
C LEU A 114 11.36 4.67 2.10
N ALA A 115 10.79 3.84 2.99
CA ALA A 115 10.67 4.18 4.40
C ALA A 115 12.03 4.28 5.10
N SER A 116 13.00 3.42 4.75
CA SER A 116 14.38 3.52 5.25
C SER A 116 15.05 4.82 4.83
N ASP A 117 14.96 5.20 3.56
CA ASP A 117 15.48 6.48 3.06
C ASP A 117 14.86 7.68 3.79
N ASN A 118 13.54 7.66 3.95
CA ASN A 118 12.81 8.71 4.67
C ASN A 118 13.21 8.77 6.15
N ARG A 119 13.39 7.62 6.81
CA ARG A 119 13.84 7.54 8.20
C ARG A 119 15.21 8.19 8.35
N ASP A 120 16.15 7.85 7.47
CA ASP A 120 17.52 8.35 7.55
C ASP A 120 17.58 9.86 7.25
N PHE A 121 16.82 10.35 6.27
CA PHE A 121 16.65 11.78 6.02
C PHE A 121 16.08 12.51 7.25
N LEU A 122 14.97 12.01 7.79
CA LEU A 122 14.32 12.64 8.94
C LEU A 122 15.17 12.59 10.20
N ARG A 123 15.98 11.54 10.40
CA ARG A 123 16.94 11.48 11.51
C ARG A 123 17.92 12.65 11.45
N GLY A 124 18.37 13.02 10.25
CA GLY A 124 19.21 14.21 10.02
C GLY A 124 18.51 15.52 10.36
N VAL A 125 17.20 15.63 10.08
CA VAL A 125 16.38 16.82 10.38
C VAL A 125 16.05 16.92 11.88
N LEU A 126 15.66 15.80 12.51
CA LEU A 126 15.10 15.77 13.85
C LEU A 126 16.17 15.60 14.95
N GLY A 127 17.35 15.07 14.61
CA GLY A 127 18.37 14.68 15.59
C GLY A 127 17.98 13.48 16.46
N ARG A 128 16.89 12.78 16.12
CA ARG A 128 16.36 11.58 16.78
C ARG A 128 15.68 10.67 15.76
N GLU A 129 15.33 9.46 16.17
CA GLU A 129 14.46 8.60 15.36
C GLU A 129 13.09 9.28 15.13
N PRO A 130 12.58 9.30 13.89
CA PRO A 130 11.20 9.68 13.63
C PRO A 130 10.24 8.62 14.16
N ASP A 131 9.11 9.05 14.70
CA ASP A 131 8.01 8.15 15.03
C ASP A 131 7.23 7.72 13.76
N ALA A 132 6.36 6.72 13.89
CA ALA A 132 5.57 6.20 12.77
C ALA A 132 4.73 7.27 12.03
N PRO A 133 4.01 8.17 12.73
CA PRO A 133 3.35 9.32 12.10
C PRO A 133 4.28 10.27 11.34
N GLU A 134 5.46 10.59 11.88
CA GLU A 134 6.47 11.42 11.24
C GLU A 134 7.03 10.75 9.98
N LEU A 135 7.29 9.45 10.05
CA LEU A 135 7.74 8.66 8.90
C LEU A 135 6.67 8.59 7.80
N TYR A 136 5.40 8.43 8.18
CA TYR A 136 4.29 8.48 7.25
C TYR A 136 4.09 9.87 6.64
N MET A 137 4.42 10.94 7.37
CA MET A 137 4.42 12.29 6.81
C MET A 137 5.43 12.42 5.66
N ALA A 138 6.61 11.81 5.77
CA ALA A 138 7.59 11.76 4.68
C ALA A 138 7.13 10.92 3.49
N HIS A 139 6.38 9.83 3.73
CA HIS A 139 5.73 9.11 2.62
C HIS A 139 4.74 10.00 1.86
N PHE A 140 3.94 10.78 2.60
CA PHE A 140 2.88 11.61 2.04
C PHE A 140 3.37 12.89 1.36
N LEU A 141 4.27 13.63 1.99
CA LEU A 141 4.78 14.93 1.50
C LEU A 141 6.08 14.82 0.69
N GLY A 142 6.71 13.64 0.68
CA GLY A 142 8.12 13.50 0.34
C GLY A 142 9.03 13.92 1.49
N ALA A 143 10.29 13.48 1.44
CA ALA A 143 11.29 13.70 2.48
C ALA A 143 11.48 15.20 2.79
N ASP A 144 11.75 16.04 1.79
CA ASP A 144 11.97 17.48 1.96
C ASP A 144 10.74 18.20 2.54
N GLY A 145 9.55 17.87 2.01
CA GLY A 145 8.29 18.44 2.46
C GLY A 145 8.01 18.11 3.93
N ALA A 146 8.25 16.86 4.34
CA ALA A 146 8.14 16.45 5.73
C ALA A 146 9.22 17.07 6.62
N GLY A 147 10.47 17.17 6.15
CA GLY A 147 11.55 17.83 6.90
C GLY A 147 11.22 19.30 7.20
N ARG A 148 10.77 20.04 6.20
CA ARG A 148 10.28 21.42 6.37
C ARG A 148 9.08 21.46 7.32
N PHE A 149 8.09 20.60 7.11
CA PHE A 149 6.90 20.54 7.93
C PHE A 149 7.24 20.31 9.41
N LEU A 150 8.08 19.33 9.72
CA LEU A 150 8.42 18.95 11.10
C LEU A 150 9.31 19.99 11.78
N THR A 151 10.20 20.64 11.03
CA THR A 151 10.99 21.77 11.53
C THR A 151 10.08 22.93 11.96
N GLU A 152 9.14 23.32 11.10
CA GLU A 152 8.20 24.41 11.39
C GLU A 152 7.18 24.02 12.46
N LEU A 153 6.78 22.75 12.53
CA LEU A 153 5.93 22.24 13.60
C LEU A 153 6.59 22.42 14.97
N ALA A 154 7.88 22.10 15.08
CA ALA A 154 8.62 22.27 16.33
C ALA A 154 8.74 23.73 16.75
N ALA A 155 8.86 24.65 15.78
CA ALA A 155 8.96 26.08 16.02
C ALA A 155 7.61 26.75 16.34
N ASN A 156 6.57 26.47 15.54
CA ASN A 156 5.24 27.06 15.68
C ASN A 156 4.12 26.08 15.26
N PRO A 157 3.61 25.26 16.20
CA PRO A 157 2.55 24.31 15.91
C PRO A 157 1.23 24.93 15.43
N ALA A 158 1.00 26.21 15.73
CA ALA A 158 -0.23 26.94 15.38
C ALA A 158 -0.20 27.52 13.95
N GLN A 159 0.96 27.51 13.28
CA GLN A 159 1.08 28.00 11.90
C GLN A 159 0.18 27.21 10.96
N SER A 160 -0.41 27.91 9.98
CA SER A 160 -1.21 27.30 8.92
C SER A 160 -0.37 26.34 8.07
N ALA A 161 -0.75 25.05 8.08
CA ALA A 161 -0.10 24.04 7.25
C ALA A 161 -0.32 24.30 5.76
N ALA A 162 -1.50 24.82 5.39
CA ALA A 162 -1.84 25.14 4.01
C ALA A 162 -1.04 26.33 3.47
N ALA A 163 -0.65 27.27 4.33
CA ALA A 163 0.22 28.38 3.96
C ALA A 163 1.68 27.94 3.80
N LEU A 164 2.14 26.98 4.62
CA LEU A 164 3.49 26.44 4.53
C LEU A 164 3.70 25.59 3.27
N LEU A 165 2.70 24.76 2.93
CA LEU A 165 2.76 23.76 1.85
C LEU A 165 1.58 23.91 0.88
N PRO A 166 1.54 24.98 0.07
CA PRO A 166 0.37 25.31 -0.75
C PRO A 166 0.07 24.25 -1.83
N GLU A 167 1.08 23.64 -2.46
CA GLU A 167 0.85 22.60 -3.46
C GLU A 167 0.23 21.34 -2.84
N ALA A 168 0.79 20.87 -1.72
CA ALA A 168 0.29 19.71 -1.00
C ALA A 168 -1.14 19.94 -0.48
N ALA A 169 -1.42 21.16 0.02
CA ALA A 169 -2.75 21.57 0.45
C ALA A 169 -3.75 21.70 -0.70
N GLY A 170 -3.29 22.09 -1.89
CA GLY A 170 -4.06 22.08 -3.12
C GLY A 170 -4.53 20.67 -3.49
N ALA A 171 -3.60 19.71 -3.50
CA ALA A 171 -3.87 18.32 -3.87
C ALA A 171 -4.65 17.55 -2.80
N ASN A 172 -4.50 17.89 -1.51
CA ASN A 172 -4.99 17.09 -0.39
C ASN A 172 -5.86 17.90 0.58
N LYS A 173 -6.93 18.51 0.06
CA LYS A 173 -7.81 19.40 0.83
C LYS A 173 -8.31 18.79 2.15
N ALA A 174 -8.68 17.51 2.14
CA ALA A 174 -9.18 16.83 3.32
C ALA A 174 -8.16 16.70 4.47
N VAL A 175 -6.86 16.87 4.20
CA VAL A 175 -5.77 16.85 5.20
C VAL A 175 -5.45 18.24 5.70
N PHE A 176 -5.43 19.22 4.81
CA PHE A 176 -4.99 20.58 5.13
C PHE A 176 -6.12 21.51 5.58
N TYR A 177 -7.38 21.11 5.41
CA TYR A 177 -8.56 21.90 5.79
C TYR A 177 -9.53 21.06 6.60
N ASP A 178 -10.25 21.69 7.53
CA ASP A 178 -11.32 21.05 8.29
C ASP A 178 -12.65 21.02 7.53
N ALA A 179 -13.69 20.48 8.16
CA ALA A 179 -15.02 20.36 7.56
C ALA A 179 -15.69 21.72 7.26
N SER A 180 -15.29 22.79 7.94
CA SER A 180 -15.76 24.15 7.66
C SER A 180 -15.00 24.80 6.48
N GLY A 181 -13.91 24.17 6.03
CA GLY A 181 -13.02 24.72 5.01
C GLY A 181 -11.91 25.61 5.57
N ALA A 182 -11.80 25.76 6.90
CA ALA A 182 -10.71 26.50 7.52
C ALA A 182 -9.39 25.71 7.44
N PRO A 183 -8.24 26.38 7.21
CA PRO A 183 -6.95 25.70 7.14
C PRO A 183 -6.56 25.15 8.51
N ARG A 184 -6.10 23.89 8.55
CA ARG A 184 -5.51 23.28 9.75
C ARG A 184 -4.15 23.88 10.03
N SER A 185 -3.80 23.95 11.31
CA SER A 185 -2.43 24.20 11.74
C SER A 185 -1.53 22.99 11.49
N LEU A 186 -0.21 23.17 11.57
CA LEU A 186 0.75 22.06 11.52
C LEU A 186 0.44 21.02 12.61
N GLY A 187 0.16 21.48 13.83
CA GLY A 187 -0.25 20.60 14.93
C GLY A 187 -1.52 19.80 14.61
N GLY A 188 -2.54 20.45 14.03
CA GLY A 188 -3.78 19.78 13.64
C GLY A 188 -3.61 18.75 12.53
N VAL A 189 -2.69 19.00 11.58
CA VAL A 189 -2.34 18.02 10.55
C VAL A 189 -1.62 16.82 11.17
N MET A 190 -0.67 17.02 12.09
CA MET A 190 0.00 15.91 12.77
C MET A 190 -0.92 15.10 13.65
N GLU A 191 -1.84 15.73 14.37
CA GLU A 191 -2.82 15.02 15.18
C GLU A 191 -3.69 14.10 14.31
N LEU A 192 -4.13 14.60 13.16
CA LEU A 192 -4.88 13.80 12.18
C LEU A 192 -4.06 12.60 11.70
N VAL A 193 -2.80 12.80 11.31
CA VAL A 193 -1.93 11.73 10.81
C VAL A 193 -1.65 10.71 11.91
N ARG A 194 -1.33 11.17 13.13
CA ARG A 194 -1.12 10.32 14.31
C ARG A 194 -2.35 9.46 14.59
N GLY A 195 -3.54 10.05 14.57
CA GLY A 195 -4.80 9.33 14.77
C GLY A 195 -5.10 8.32 13.66
N LYS A 196 -4.71 8.58 12.40
CA LYS A 196 -4.86 7.61 11.30
C LYS A 196 -3.89 6.44 11.46
N MET A 197 -2.62 6.73 11.74
CA MET A 197 -1.58 5.71 11.88
C MET A 197 -1.82 4.83 13.12
N ALA A 198 -2.20 5.42 14.25
CA ALA A 198 -2.52 4.67 15.47
C ALA A 198 -3.66 3.66 15.23
N ARG A 199 -4.75 4.05 14.54
CA ARG A 199 -5.83 3.12 14.19
C ARG A 199 -5.36 2.03 13.21
N ALA A 200 -4.56 2.41 12.23
CA ALA A 200 -4.05 1.47 11.24
C ALA A 200 -3.15 0.40 11.87
N MET A 201 -2.23 0.80 12.76
CA MET A 201 -1.31 -0.10 13.47
C MET A 201 -2.00 -0.88 14.60
N GLY A 202 -2.93 -0.26 15.35
CA GLY A 202 -3.66 -0.90 16.45
C GLY A 202 -4.55 -2.04 15.98
N ASP A 203 -5.30 -1.84 14.90
CA ASP A 203 -6.11 -2.89 14.26
C ASP A 203 -5.25 -3.95 13.55
N ALA A 204 -3.97 -3.63 13.29
CA ALA A 204 -3.01 -4.52 12.64
C ALA A 204 -2.22 -5.37 13.65
N ASN A 205 -2.36 -5.09 14.95
CA ASN A 205 -1.86 -5.96 16.01
C ASN A 205 -2.86 -7.11 16.25
N PRO A 206 -2.47 -8.38 15.99
CA PRO A 206 -3.37 -9.52 16.14
C PRO A 206 -3.86 -9.73 17.58
N ASP A 207 -3.16 -9.17 18.59
CA ASP A 207 -3.47 -9.33 20.01
C ASP A 207 -4.29 -8.18 20.62
N ALA A 208 -4.52 -7.08 19.89
CA ALA A 208 -5.19 -5.89 20.40
C ALA A 208 -6.70 -5.86 20.05
N TRP A 209 -7.44 -6.90 20.43
CA TRP A 209 -8.91 -6.93 20.26
C TRP A 209 -9.64 -6.46 21.52
N LEU A 210 -9.73 -5.13 21.69
CA LEU A 210 -10.73 -4.48 22.55
C LEU A 210 -11.50 -3.42 21.73
N PRO A 211 -12.81 -3.24 21.96
CA PRO A 211 -13.65 -2.45 21.06
C PRO A 211 -13.37 -0.95 21.21
N SER A 212 -13.01 -0.30 20.10
CA SER A 212 -12.99 1.17 19.99
C SER A 212 -14.37 1.68 19.55
N PRO A 213 -14.82 2.86 20.03
CA PRO A 213 -16.10 3.43 19.64
C PRO A 213 -16.09 3.84 18.16
N ALA A 214 -17.21 3.56 17.50
CA ALA A 214 -17.41 3.68 16.06
C ALA A 214 -17.29 5.11 15.53
N GLY A 215 -16.85 5.22 14.27
CA GLY A 215 -17.22 6.32 13.38
C GLY A 215 -16.07 6.83 12.51
N TRP A 216 -16.30 6.78 11.18
CA TRP A 216 -15.54 7.45 10.10
C TRP A 216 -14.37 6.67 9.49
N GLY A 217 -14.72 5.72 8.61
CA GLY A 217 -13.81 5.28 7.55
C GLY A 217 -13.79 6.31 6.42
N TRP A 218 -12.63 6.91 6.17
CA TRP A 218 -12.37 7.71 4.97
C TRP A 218 -11.11 7.20 4.29
N GLY A 219 -11.33 6.48 3.19
CA GLY A 219 -10.29 6.16 2.23
C GLY A 219 -9.72 7.43 1.63
N TRP A 220 -8.41 7.44 1.42
CA TRP A 220 -7.77 8.48 0.63
C TRP A 220 -8.08 8.20 -0.84
N GLY A 221 -9.19 8.76 -1.33
CA GLY A 221 -9.61 8.59 -2.72
C GLY A 221 -11.09 8.88 -2.94
N ASN A 222 -11.34 9.99 -3.64
CA ASN A 222 -12.52 10.30 -4.44
C ASN A 222 -13.82 10.71 -3.72
N ASN A 223 -14.09 12.00 -3.86
CA ASN A 223 -15.40 12.61 -3.69
C ASN A 223 -16.26 12.29 -4.92
N ALA A 224 -17.40 11.63 -4.74
CA ALA A 224 -18.47 11.59 -5.73
C ALA A 224 -19.84 11.32 -5.06
N GLY A 225 -20.71 12.32 -5.12
CA GLY A 225 -22.13 12.16 -5.48
C GLY A 225 -23.05 11.42 -4.51
N VAL A 226 -23.90 12.20 -3.84
CA VAL A 226 -25.15 11.77 -3.19
C VAL A 226 -26.12 11.13 -4.22
N VAL A 227 -26.74 10.01 -3.87
CA VAL A 227 -27.97 9.47 -4.51
C VAL A 227 -28.92 8.98 -3.39
N PRO A 228 -30.24 9.28 -3.43
CA PRO A 228 -31.17 9.05 -2.31
C PRO A 228 -31.71 7.59 -2.23
N PRO A 229 -32.49 7.22 -1.17
CA PRO A 229 -32.66 5.82 -0.77
C PRO A 229 -33.87 5.14 -1.43
N SER A 230 -33.73 3.85 -1.74
CA SER A 230 -34.82 2.95 -2.13
C SER A 230 -34.98 1.83 -1.09
N GLN A 231 -36.24 1.58 -0.72
CA GLN A 231 -36.75 0.68 0.33
C GLN A 231 -36.61 -0.85 0.03
N PRO A 232 -36.88 -1.72 1.02
CA PRO A 232 -36.40 -3.11 1.06
C PRO A 232 -37.38 -4.14 0.47
N PHE A 233 -36.83 -5.26 -0.01
CA PHE A 233 -37.57 -6.49 -0.33
C PHE A 233 -36.79 -7.73 0.16
N PRO A 234 -37.49 -8.87 0.36
CA PRO A 234 -37.32 -9.69 1.55
C PRO A 234 -36.43 -10.92 1.36
N SER A 235 -36.12 -11.53 2.50
CA SER A 235 -35.41 -12.79 2.70
C SER A 235 -35.91 -13.92 1.81
N GLY A 236 -34.97 -14.56 1.09
CA GLY A 236 -35.19 -15.83 0.40
C GLY A 236 -33.91 -16.66 0.47
N GLU A 237 -34.03 -17.85 1.05
CA GLU A 237 -33.02 -18.90 1.02
C GLU A 237 -32.76 -19.35 -0.43
N GLY A 238 -31.49 -19.59 -0.77
CA GLY A 238 -31.06 -20.06 -2.09
C GLY A 238 -29.62 -20.61 -2.05
N PRO A 239 -29.23 -21.49 -2.99
CA PRO A 239 -28.73 -22.83 -2.68
C PRO A 239 -27.20 -22.96 -2.62
N SER A 240 -26.75 -24.09 -2.06
CA SER A 240 -25.35 -24.54 -2.01
C SER A 240 -24.65 -24.44 -3.37
N ALA A 241 -23.52 -23.73 -3.42
CA ALA A 241 -22.72 -23.58 -4.63
C ALA A 241 -21.99 -24.89 -5.01
N PRO A 242 -21.86 -25.23 -6.31
CA PRO A 242 -21.12 -26.40 -6.74
C PRO A 242 -19.61 -26.18 -6.60
N GLN A 243 -18.89 -27.19 -6.10
CA GLN A 243 -17.43 -27.21 -6.04
C GLN A 243 -16.85 -27.12 -7.46
N ARG A 244 -15.91 -26.19 -7.66
CA ARG A 244 -15.17 -26.06 -8.92
C ARG A 244 -14.11 -27.16 -9.00
N PRO A 245 -13.90 -27.78 -10.19
CA PRO A 245 -12.85 -28.76 -10.37
C PRO A 245 -11.47 -28.14 -10.17
N SER A 246 -10.56 -28.95 -9.65
CA SER A 246 -9.15 -28.60 -9.47
C SER A 246 -8.46 -28.33 -10.81
N MET A 247 -7.31 -27.64 -10.79
CA MET A 247 -6.50 -27.45 -12.00
C MET A 247 -6.05 -28.80 -12.59
N ALA A 248 -5.83 -29.82 -11.75
CA ALA A 248 -5.48 -31.17 -12.19
C ALA A 248 -6.61 -31.81 -13.01
N GLU A 249 -7.88 -31.68 -12.58
CA GLU A 249 -9.04 -32.19 -13.30
C GLU A 249 -9.29 -31.43 -14.61
N THR A 250 -9.04 -30.11 -14.61
CA THR A 250 -9.16 -29.27 -15.81
C THR A 250 -8.14 -29.66 -16.88
N LEU A 251 -6.90 -29.97 -16.47
CA LEU A 251 -5.84 -30.41 -17.38
C LEU A 251 -6.07 -31.83 -17.93
N ALA A 252 -6.57 -32.75 -17.10
CA ALA A 252 -6.92 -34.10 -17.53
C ALA A 252 -8.07 -34.10 -18.57
N ALA A 253 -9.09 -33.26 -18.35
CA ALA A 253 -10.21 -33.11 -19.29
C ALA A 253 -9.80 -32.45 -20.63
N THR A 254 -8.76 -31.62 -20.62
CA THR A 254 -8.33 -30.85 -21.80
C THR A 254 -7.35 -31.61 -22.70
N PHE A 255 -6.46 -32.42 -22.13
CA PHE A 255 -5.34 -33.02 -22.88
C PHE A 255 -5.35 -34.55 -22.96
N GLY A 256 -6.31 -35.21 -22.31
CA GLY A 256 -6.41 -36.66 -22.29
C GLY A 256 -5.19 -37.32 -21.63
N ASP A 257 -4.81 -38.49 -22.13
CA ASP A 257 -3.76 -39.31 -21.53
C ASP A 257 -2.38 -38.61 -21.55
N ARG A 258 -1.56 -38.86 -20.53
CA ARG A 258 -0.29 -38.11 -20.29
C ARG A 258 0.70 -38.26 -21.45
N ALA A 259 0.55 -39.30 -22.26
CA ALA A 259 1.38 -39.57 -23.45
C ALA A 259 1.11 -38.63 -24.63
N SER A 260 -0.09 -38.03 -24.74
CA SER A 260 -0.44 -37.10 -25.82
C SER A 260 -0.01 -35.65 -25.57
N MET A 261 0.61 -35.35 -24.42
CA MET A 261 1.02 -34.00 -24.06
C MET A 261 2.40 -33.60 -24.66
N PRO A 262 2.54 -32.37 -25.18
CA PRO A 262 3.82 -31.81 -25.61
C PRO A 262 4.87 -31.87 -24.49
N ALA A 263 6.13 -32.15 -24.84
CA ALA A 263 7.22 -32.34 -23.87
C ALA A 263 7.39 -31.22 -22.82
N PRO A 264 7.21 -29.92 -23.15
CA PRO A 264 7.28 -28.85 -22.15
C PRO A 264 6.16 -28.92 -21.11
N VAL A 265 4.96 -29.36 -21.53
CA VAL A 265 3.77 -29.46 -20.68
C VAL A 265 3.89 -30.64 -19.72
N ARG A 266 4.44 -31.77 -20.18
CA ARG A 266 4.75 -32.93 -19.33
C ARG A 266 5.77 -32.59 -18.22
N ALA A 267 6.76 -31.77 -18.54
CA ALA A 267 7.78 -31.34 -17.58
C ALA A 267 7.20 -30.41 -16.50
N ALA A 268 6.25 -29.53 -16.86
CA ALA A 268 5.53 -28.69 -15.90
C ALA A 268 4.59 -29.50 -15.00
N TYR A 269 3.87 -30.48 -15.56
CA TYR A 269 2.96 -31.35 -14.82
C TYR A 269 3.68 -32.23 -13.79
N GLY A 270 4.85 -32.77 -14.13
CA GLY A 270 5.67 -33.55 -13.20
C GLY A 270 6.17 -32.75 -12.00
N LYS A 271 6.39 -31.44 -12.16
CA LYS A 271 6.80 -30.55 -11.07
C LYS A 271 5.65 -30.23 -10.11
N LEU A 272 4.43 -30.07 -10.61
CA LEU A 272 3.24 -29.78 -9.79
C LEU A 272 2.78 -30.99 -8.98
N GLN A 273 2.85 -32.19 -9.56
CA GLN A 273 2.47 -33.43 -8.87
C GLN A 273 3.38 -33.76 -7.68
N ALA A 274 4.66 -33.34 -7.72
CA ALA A 274 5.59 -33.48 -6.61
C ALA A 274 5.21 -32.64 -5.37
N PHE A 275 4.31 -31.67 -5.54
CA PHE A 275 3.78 -30.82 -4.46
C PHE A 275 2.35 -31.18 -4.03
N GLY A 276 1.77 -32.27 -4.54
CA GLY A 276 0.43 -32.72 -4.14
C GLY A 276 -0.70 -31.77 -4.55
N LEU A 277 -0.52 -31.02 -5.64
CA LEU A 277 -1.49 -30.11 -6.24
C LEU A 277 -2.00 -30.63 -7.60
#